data_AF-A0A9P7RDJ0-F1
#
_entry.id   AF-A0A9P7RDJ0-F1
#
_cell.length_a   1.000
_cell.length_b   1.000
_cell.length_c   1.000
_cell.angle_alpha   90.00
_cell.angle_beta   90.00
_cell.angle_gamma   90.00
#
_symmetry.space_group_name_H-M   'P 1'
#
loop_
_entity.id
_entity.type
_entity.pdbx_description
1 polymer ?
#
loop_
_entity_poly.entity_id
_entity_poly.type
_entity_poly.pdbx_seq_one_letter_code
_entity_poly.pdbx_strand_id
1 'polypeptide(L)'
;MGQLPTFVKRNTDLQTQIRSKIVASVDGMFLLAKLHLQSLTGKRSPKAVKAALETLATGSSAYDTAYDEAFERIEGQLEDQSALARDALSWIVCSKRPLQIVELQEALAVEQDMTELDVDNRPELEDVISACAGLLTIEEYSRVVRLVHYTTQEYFQRNKTNRLPGAEALVAAACGLYAKDPVFL
;
A
#
# COMPACT_ATOMS: atom_id res chain seq x y z
N MET A 1 6.68 -16.41 -4.03
CA MET A 1 5.81 -17.40 -4.73
C MET A 1 4.62 -17.91 -3.90
N GLY A 2 4.48 -17.55 -2.61
CA GLY A 2 3.39 -18.07 -1.75
C GLY A 2 1.96 -17.74 -2.23
N GLN A 3 1.76 -16.55 -2.81
CA GLN A 3 0.44 -16.01 -3.18
C GLN A 3 -0.03 -16.33 -4.61
N LEU A 4 0.81 -16.96 -5.44
CA LEU A 4 0.40 -17.31 -6.81
C LEU A 4 -0.54 -18.52 -6.82
N PRO A 5 -1.51 -18.59 -7.77
CA PRO A 5 -2.44 -19.70 -7.87
C PRO A 5 -1.76 -21.07 -7.97
N THR A 6 -2.39 -22.11 -7.44
CA THR A 6 -1.83 -23.48 -7.40
C THR A 6 -1.48 -24.04 -8.77
N PHE A 7 -2.23 -23.68 -9.82
CA PHE A 7 -1.92 -24.07 -11.20
C PHE A 7 -0.61 -23.46 -11.71
N VAL A 8 -0.19 -22.31 -11.20
CA VAL A 8 1.12 -21.72 -11.52
C VAL A 8 2.22 -22.54 -10.86
N LYS A 9 2.05 -22.91 -9.58
CA LYS A 9 3.02 -23.71 -8.82
C LYS A 9 3.29 -25.08 -9.47
N ARG A 10 2.29 -25.65 -10.15
CA ARG A 10 2.38 -26.95 -10.85
C ARG A 10 2.92 -26.87 -12.28
N ASN A 11 3.11 -25.68 -12.84
CA ASN A 11 3.50 -25.49 -14.23
C ASN A 11 4.81 -24.68 -14.31
N THR A 12 5.92 -25.38 -14.56
CA THR A 12 7.27 -24.80 -14.65
C THR A 12 7.45 -23.90 -15.87
N ASP A 13 6.81 -24.20 -16.99
CA ASP A 13 6.82 -23.35 -18.19
C ASP A 13 6.15 -22.00 -17.89
N LEU A 14 4.98 -22.02 -17.24
CA LEU A 14 4.28 -20.80 -16.84
C LEU A 14 5.08 -19.99 -15.81
N GLN A 15 5.76 -20.64 -14.86
CA GLN A 15 6.67 -19.95 -13.93
C GLN A 15 7.83 -19.27 -14.65
N THR A 16 8.38 -19.93 -15.67
CA THR A 16 9.48 -19.40 -16.47
C THR A 16 9.02 -18.18 -17.28
N GLN A 17 7.83 -18.24 -17.88
CA GLN A 17 7.21 -17.11 -18.58
C GLN A 17 6.95 -15.93 -17.64
N ILE A 18 6.37 -16.16 -16.46
CA ILE A 18 6.16 -15.11 -15.44
C ILE A 18 7.48 -14.45 -15.09
N ARG A 19 8.51 -15.25 -14.75
CA ARG A 19 9.82 -14.72 -14.38
C ARG A 19 10.43 -13.89 -15.50
N SER A 20 10.43 -14.42 -16.73
CA SER A 20 11.02 -13.74 -17.89
C SER A 20 10.34 -12.42 -18.19
N LYS A 21 9.00 -12.38 -18.21
CA LYS A 21 8.22 -11.18 -18.52
C LYS A 21 8.38 -10.12 -17.44
N ILE A 22 8.32 -10.52 -16.16
CA ILE A 22 8.49 -9.57 -15.05
C ILE A 22 9.91 -8.99 -15.06
N VAL A 23 10.95 -9.81 -15.20
CA VAL A 23 12.35 -9.30 -15.25
C VAL A 23 12.53 -8.31 -16.40
N ALA A 24 11.94 -8.58 -17.57
CA ALA A 24 12.00 -7.66 -18.70
C ALA A 24 11.24 -6.34 -18.45
N SER A 25 10.15 -6.36 -17.68
CA SER A 25 9.33 -5.17 -17.42
C SER A 25 9.90 -4.23 -16.36
N VAL A 26 10.72 -4.73 -15.43
CA VAL A 26 11.00 -4.02 -14.16
C VAL A 26 12.25 -3.14 -14.17
N ASP A 27 13.06 -3.20 -15.24
CA ASP A 27 14.29 -2.41 -15.43
C ASP A 27 15.16 -2.27 -14.15
N GLY A 28 15.37 -3.39 -13.45
CA GLY A 28 16.18 -3.43 -12.21
C GLY A 28 15.45 -3.01 -10.92
N MET A 29 14.20 -2.58 -10.97
CA MET A 29 13.41 -2.21 -9.79
C MET A 29 12.69 -3.42 -9.17
N PHE A 30 13.21 -3.92 -8.06
CA PHE A 30 12.61 -5.02 -7.31
C PHE A 30 11.17 -4.76 -6.83
N LEU A 31 10.84 -3.50 -6.52
CA LEU A 31 9.48 -3.12 -6.13
C LEU A 31 8.48 -3.37 -7.26
N LEU A 32 8.80 -2.94 -8.48
CA LEU A 32 7.94 -3.12 -9.63
C LEU A 32 7.69 -4.62 -9.88
N ALA A 33 8.73 -5.44 -9.68
CA ALA A 33 8.60 -6.90 -9.75
C ALA A 33 7.61 -7.44 -8.71
N LYS A 34 7.67 -6.92 -7.48
CA LYS A 34 6.72 -7.29 -6.41
C LYS A 34 5.30 -6.88 -6.76
N LEU A 35 5.08 -5.66 -7.23
CA LEU A 35 3.74 -5.15 -7.59
C LEU A 35 3.11 -5.95 -8.74
N HIS A 36 3.89 -6.23 -9.80
CA HIS A 36 3.46 -7.09 -10.90
C HIS A 36 3.20 -8.53 -10.46
N LEU A 37 4.04 -9.11 -9.61
CA LEU A 37 3.76 -10.45 -9.05
C LEU A 37 2.45 -10.47 -8.26
N GLN A 38 2.20 -9.43 -7.47
CA GLN A 38 0.96 -9.30 -6.71
C GLN A 38 -0.26 -9.12 -7.64
N SER A 39 -0.14 -8.48 -8.82
CA SER A 39 -1.27 -8.29 -9.74
C SER A 39 -1.71 -9.59 -10.43
N LEU A 40 -0.86 -10.61 -10.39
CA LEU A 40 -1.19 -11.98 -10.82
C LEU A 40 -1.92 -12.80 -9.74
N THR A 41 -1.97 -12.30 -8.50
CA THR A 41 -2.70 -12.96 -7.41
C THR A 41 -4.20 -12.97 -7.73
N GLY A 42 -4.88 -14.07 -7.41
CA GLY A 42 -6.32 -14.22 -7.66
C GLY A 42 -6.74 -14.51 -9.11
N LYS A 43 -5.81 -14.53 -10.08
CA LYS A 43 -6.13 -14.93 -11.46
C LYS A 43 -6.59 -16.40 -11.48
N ARG A 44 -7.72 -16.66 -12.15
CA ARG A 44 -8.43 -17.95 -12.08
C ARG A 44 -7.92 -19.03 -13.04
N SER A 45 -7.06 -18.67 -14.00
CA SER A 45 -6.57 -19.62 -15.00
C SER A 45 -5.20 -19.24 -15.58
N PRO A 46 -4.45 -20.20 -16.18
CA PRO A 46 -3.25 -19.90 -16.93
C PRO A 46 -3.47 -18.86 -18.04
N LYS A 47 -4.62 -18.91 -18.73
CA LYS A 47 -4.97 -17.93 -19.77
C LYS A 47 -5.09 -16.51 -19.19
N ALA A 48 -5.73 -16.36 -18.03
CA ALA A 48 -5.86 -15.06 -17.36
C ALA A 48 -4.50 -14.53 -16.88
N VAL A 49 -3.62 -15.40 -16.41
CA VAL A 49 -2.24 -15.02 -16.06
C VAL A 49 -1.47 -14.56 -17.30
N LYS A 50 -1.49 -15.34 -18.38
CA LYS A 50 -0.82 -14.96 -19.65
C LYS A 50 -1.33 -13.64 -20.19
N ALA A 51 -2.64 -13.41 -20.17
CA ALA A 51 -3.22 -12.13 -20.59
C ALA A 51 -2.70 -10.96 -19.73
N ALA A 52 -2.63 -11.13 -18.40
CA ALA A 52 -2.08 -10.10 -17.51
C ALA A 52 -0.57 -9.86 -17.74
N LEU A 53 0.19 -10.89 -18.12
CA LEU A 53 1.61 -10.74 -18.47
C LEU A 53 1.83 -9.91 -19.75
N GLU A 54 0.89 -9.95 -20.69
CA GLU A 54 0.97 -9.14 -21.92
C GLU A 54 0.56 -7.68 -21.70
N THR A 55 -0.17 -7.38 -20.62
CA THR A 55 -0.56 -6.00 -20.27
C THR A 55 0.39 -5.35 -19.26
N LEU A 56 1.45 -6.04 -18.84
CA LEU A 56 2.45 -5.45 -17.94
C LEU A 56 3.06 -4.22 -18.61
N ALA A 57 2.91 -3.09 -17.96
CA ALA A 57 3.52 -1.86 -18.43
C ALA A 57 5.04 -1.99 -18.43
N THR A 58 5.68 -1.44 -19.46
CA THR A 58 7.14 -1.46 -19.64
C THR A 58 7.68 -0.05 -19.82
N GLY A 59 8.90 0.21 -19.35
CA GLY A 59 9.58 1.49 -19.55
C GLY A 59 9.22 2.56 -18.50
N SER A 60 9.42 3.84 -18.86
CA SER A 60 9.36 4.96 -17.92
C SER A 60 7.98 5.26 -17.35
N SER A 61 6.89 4.72 -17.90
CA SER A 61 5.54 4.83 -17.32
C SER A 61 5.11 3.59 -16.53
N ALA A 62 5.95 2.54 -16.50
CA ALA A 62 5.57 1.26 -15.91
C ALA A 62 5.28 1.32 -14.42
N TYR A 63 5.98 2.20 -13.70
CA TYR A 63 5.75 2.39 -12.28
C TYR A 63 4.42 3.10 -11.99
N ASP A 64 4.01 4.09 -12.79
CA ASP A 64 2.72 4.76 -12.59
C ASP A 64 1.57 3.78 -12.77
N THR A 65 1.60 2.98 -13.83
CA THR A 65 0.59 1.92 -14.04
C THR A 65 0.62 0.88 -12.91
N ALA A 66 1.79 0.47 -12.44
CA ALA A 66 1.86 -0.48 -11.33
C ALA A 66 1.35 0.11 -10.01
N TYR A 67 1.55 1.40 -9.77
CA TYR A 67 0.98 2.10 -8.62
C TYR A 67 -0.52 2.29 -8.76
N ASP A 68 -1.02 2.58 -9.96
CA ASP A 68 -2.46 2.62 -10.26
C ASP A 68 -3.10 1.26 -10.00
N GLU A 69 -2.55 0.17 -10.54
CA GLU A 69 -3.02 -1.19 -10.29
C GLU A 69 -2.95 -1.55 -8.80
N ALA A 70 -1.89 -1.15 -8.11
CA ALA A 70 -1.77 -1.39 -6.67
C ALA A 70 -2.86 -0.66 -5.89
N PHE A 71 -3.16 0.58 -6.26
CA PHE A 71 -4.21 1.38 -5.64
C PHE A 71 -5.60 0.84 -5.97
N GLU A 72 -5.86 0.38 -7.21
CA GLU A 72 -7.11 -0.29 -7.58
C GLU A 72 -7.35 -1.56 -6.76
N ARG A 73 -6.28 -2.31 -6.41
CA ARG A 73 -6.41 -3.43 -5.48
C ARG A 73 -6.73 -3.00 -4.07
N ILE A 74 -6.34 -1.80 -3.64
CA ILE A 74 -6.76 -1.23 -2.35
C ILE A 74 -8.27 -0.98 -2.39
N GLU A 75 -8.72 -0.25 -3.41
CA GLU A 75 -10.13 0.09 -3.59
C GLU A 75 -11.04 -1.14 -3.79
N GLY A 76 -10.49 -2.22 -4.36
CA GLY A 76 -11.22 -3.47 -4.57
C GLY A 76 -11.33 -4.39 -3.34
N GLN A 77 -10.79 -3.99 -2.18
CA GLN A 77 -10.93 -4.75 -0.92
C GLN A 77 -12.31 -4.55 -0.28
N LEU A 78 -12.54 -5.26 0.84
CA LEU A 78 -13.68 -4.96 1.71
C LEU A 78 -13.59 -3.51 2.22
N GLU A 79 -14.75 -2.90 2.48
CA GLU A 79 -14.87 -1.48 2.83
C GLU A 79 -13.91 -1.07 3.95
N ASP A 80 -13.92 -1.78 5.08
CA ASP A 80 -13.05 -1.48 6.23
C ASP A 80 -11.55 -1.60 5.91
N GLN A 81 -11.18 -2.57 5.07
CA GLN A 81 -9.78 -2.78 4.68
C GLN A 81 -9.30 -1.69 3.69
N SER A 82 -10.17 -1.31 2.76
CA SER A 82 -9.92 -0.18 1.85
C SER A 82 -9.79 1.13 2.63
N ALA A 83 -10.70 1.39 3.58
CA ALA A 83 -10.65 2.56 4.45
C ALA A 83 -9.36 2.60 5.27
N LEU A 84 -9.03 1.49 5.95
CA LEU A 84 -7.78 1.37 6.73
C LEU A 84 -6.54 1.68 5.90
N ALA A 85 -6.46 1.14 4.68
CA ALA A 85 -5.34 1.39 3.79
C ALA A 85 -5.28 2.85 3.32
N ARG A 86 -6.43 3.48 3.03
CA ARG A 86 -6.50 4.88 2.61
C ARG A 86 -6.10 5.83 3.73
N ASP A 87 -6.53 5.56 4.95
CA ASP A 87 -6.19 6.38 6.12
C ASP A 87 -4.70 6.24 6.43
N ALA A 88 -4.16 5.01 6.41
CA ALA A 88 -2.73 4.79 6.60
C ALA A 88 -1.89 5.49 5.53
N LEU A 89 -2.27 5.39 4.26
CA LEU A 89 -1.60 6.12 3.17
C LEU A 89 -1.73 7.64 3.33
N SER A 90 -2.88 8.14 3.78
CA SER A 90 -3.11 9.57 4.04
C SER A 90 -2.15 10.08 5.12
N TRP A 91 -2.02 9.36 6.23
CA TRP A 91 -1.07 9.69 7.29
C TRP A 91 0.37 9.70 6.79
N ILE A 92 0.80 8.66 6.08
CA ILE A 92 2.18 8.55 5.61
C ILE A 92 2.53 9.59 4.54
N VAL A 93 1.61 9.89 3.61
CA VAL A 93 1.83 10.84 2.52
C VAL A 93 1.76 12.30 3.00
N CYS A 94 0.90 12.62 3.97
CA CYS A 94 0.72 13.98 4.48
C CYS A 94 1.69 14.35 5.61
N SER A 95 2.30 13.38 6.27
CA SER A 95 3.22 13.64 7.38
C SER A 95 4.53 14.26 6.90
N LYS A 96 4.98 15.32 7.60
CA LYS A 96 6.25 16.01 7.30
C LYS A 96 7.48 15.21 7.72
N ARG A 97 7.30 14.26 8.63
CA ARG A 97 8.35 13.35 9.12
C ARG A 97 7.88 11.91 9.03
N PRO A 98 8.80 10.94 9.00
CA PRO A 98 8.42 9.53 9.12
C PRO A 98 7.72 9.25 10.45
N LEU A 99 6.74 8.34 10.42
CA LEU A 99 5.98 7.92 11.59
C LEU A 99 6.52 6.60 12.12
N GLN A 100 6.64 6.49 13.44
CA GLN A 100 6.83 5.23 14.14
C GLN A 100 5.55 4.38 14.04
N ILE A 101 5.70 3.07 14.17
CA ILE A 101 4.57 2.13 14.18
C ILE A 101 3.49 2.57 15.18
N VAL A 102 3.89 2.89 16.42
CA VAL A 102 2.95 3.27 17.48
C VAL A 102 2.22 4.56 17.12
N GLU A 103 2.93 5.55 16.59
CA GLU A 103 2.33 6.82 16.16
C GLU A 103 1.29 6.61 15.06
N LEU A 104 1.56 5.72 14.08
CA LEU A 104 0.60 5.42 13.04
C LEU A 104 -0.63 4.68 13.60
N GLN A 105 -0.45 3.70 14.48
CA GLN A 105 -1.57 2.96 15.08
C GLN A 105 -2.46 3.87 15.92
N GLU A 106 -1.87 4.77 16.69
CA GLU A 106 -2.61 5.75 17.48
C GLU A 106 -3.32 6.76 16.58
N ALA A 107 -2.69 7.18 15.49
CA ALA A 107 -3.28 8.09 14.52
C ALA A 107 -4.47 7.47 13.75
N LEU A 108 -4.46 6.15 13.55
CA LEU A 108 -5.55 5.39 12.92
C LEU A 108 -6.70 5.07 13.88
N ALA A 109 -6.46 5.12 15.19
CA ALA A 109 -7.47 4.87 16.22
C ALA A 109 -8.31 6.11 16.57
N VAL A 110 -7.99 7.29 16.00
CA VAL A 110 -8.65 8.55 16.32
C VAL A 110 -10.04 8.60 15.70
N GLU A 111 -11.08 8.71 16.53
CA GLU A 111 -12.45 8.98 16.11
C GLU A 111 -12.83 10.45 16.32
N GLN A 112 -13.87 10.89 15.61
CA GLN A 112 -14.47 12.20 15.88
C GLN A 112 -15.06 12.21 17.30
N ASP A 113 -14.77 13.27 18.05
CA ASP A 113 -15.28 13.52 19.41
C ASP A 113 -14.70 12.62 20.53
N MET A 114 -13.58 11.95 20.30
CA MET A 114 -12.85 11.26 21.37
C MET A 114 -12.24 12.22 22.39
N THR A 115 -12.39 11.89 23.67
CA THR A 115 -11.71 12.54 24.80
C THR A 115 -10.42 11.84 25.21
N GLU A 116 -10.28 10.55 24.91
CA GLU A 116 -9.11 9.72 25.20
C GLU A 116 -8.90 8.70 24.06
N LEU A 117 -7.67 8.23 23.86
CA LEU A 117 -7.35 7.21 22.86
C LEU A 117 -7.87 5.84 23.31
N ASP A 118 -8.79 5.26 22.55
CA ASP A 118 -9.23 3.87 22.75
C ASP A 118 -8.17 2.90 22.21
N VAL A 119 -7.60 2.11 23.12
CA VAL A 119 -6.59 1.09 22.78
C VAL A 119 -7.21 -0.05 21.98
N ASP A 120 -8.48 -0.36 22.19
CA ASP A 120 -9.20 -1.42 21.47
C ASP A 120 -9.52 -1.03 20.02
N ASN A 121 -9.42 0.27 19.68
CA ASN A 121 -9.58 0.78 18.32
C ASN A 121 -8.27 0.84 17.52
N ARG A 122 -7.14 0.39 18.11
CA ARG A 122 -5.84 0.39 17.42
C ARG A 122 -5.78 -0.79 16.45
N PRO A 123 -5.59 -0.54 15.14
CA PRO A 123 -5.44 -1.63 14.19
C PRO A 123 -4.09 -2.33 14.39
N GLU A 124 -4.08 -3.65 14.19
CA GLU A 124 -2.83 -4.41 14.14
C GLU A 124 -2.01 -3.99 12.93
N LEU A 125 -0.70 -3.82 13.12
CA LEU A 125 0.18 -3.31 12.07
C LEU A 125 0.23 -4.27 10.86
N GLU A 126 0.15 -5.58 11.09
CA GLU A 126 0.16 -6.56 10.03
C GLU A 126 -1.04 -6.39 9.09
N ASP A 127 -2.21 -6.04 9.64
CA ASP A 127 -3.42 -5.76 8.89
C ASP A 127 -3.27 -4.47 8.08
N VAL A 128 -2.71 -3.41 8.68
CA VAL A 128 -2.41 -2.14 7.98
C VAL A 128 -1.51 -2.39 6.76
N ILE A 129 -0.40 -3.11 6.95
CA ILE A 129 0.56 -3.37 5.85
C ILE A 129 -0.05 -4.28 4.78
N SER A 130 -0.84 -5.27 5.18
CA SER A 130 -1.57 -6.16 4.27
C SER A 130 -2.57 -5.37 3.41
N ALA A 131 -3.36 -4.51 4.05
CA ALA A 131 -4.38 -3.69 3.39
C ALA A 131 -3.78 -2.72 2.37
N CYS A 132 -2.60 -2.16 2.63
CA CYS A 132 -1.93 -1.22 1.70
C CYS A 132 -1.32 -1.86 0.44
N ALA A 133 -1.61 -3.13 0.14
CA ALA A 133 -1.27 -3.80 -1.12
C ALA A 133 0.21 -3.68 -1.56
N GLY A 134 1.13 -3.62 -0.59
CA GLY A 134 2.57 -3.52 -0.82
C GLY A 134 3.11 -2.12 -1.08
N LEU A 135 2.30 -1.06 -0.89
CA LEU A 135 2.74 0.34 -1.01
C LEU A 135 3.40 0.88 0.27
N LEU A 136 3.17 0.22 1.41
CA LEU A 136 3.85 0.50 2.68
C LEU A 136 4.87 -0.59 3.02
N THR A 137 5.90 -0.18 3.76
CA THR A 137 6.90 -1.07 4.35
C THR A 137 7.29 -0.56 5.74
N ILE A 138 7.85 -1.46 6.54
CA ILE A 138 8.44 -1.14 7.83
C ILE A 138 9.95 -1.22 7.68
N GLU A 139 10.65 -0.22 8.23
CA GLU A 139 12.09 -0.26 8.40
C GLU A 139 12.42 -1.06 9.66
N GLU A 140 13.08 -2.22 9.51
CA GLU A 140 13.24 -3.23 10.58
C GLU A 140 13.91 -2.68 11.85
N TYR A 141 14.96 -1.86 11.68
CA TYR A 141 15.74 -1.35 12.81
C TYR A 141 15.09 -0.14 13.49
N SER A 142 14.57 0.80 12.70
CA SER A 142 14.05 2.07 13.21
C SER A 142 12.58 1.99 13.59
N ARG A 143 11.88 0.90 13.23
CA ARG A 143 10.44 0.68 13.45
C ARG A 143 9.57 1.81 12.87
N VAL A 144 10.07 2.43 11.80
CA VAL A 144 9.37 3.48 11.06
C VAL A 144 8.56 2.87 9.93
N VAL A 145 7.33 3.34 9.76
CA VAL A 145 6.49 3.02 8.60
C VAL A 145 6.75 4.03 7.49
N ARG A 146 6.98 3.55 6.27
CA ARG A 146 7.28 4.40 5.11
C ARG A 146 6.62 3.86 3.86
N LEU A 147 6.52 4.71 2.85
CA LEU A 147 6.29 4.25 1.48
C LEU A 147 7.43 3.32 1.06
N VAL A 148 7.07 2.28 0.31
CA VAL A 148 7.97 1.20 -0.06
C VAL A 148 9.15 1.65 -0.94
N HIS A 149 9.03 2.79 -1.63
CA HIS A 149 10.10 3.39 -2.42
C HIS A 149 9.86 4.88 -2.65
N TYR A 150 10.93 5.64 -2.97
CA TYR A 150 10.82 7.09 -3.21
C TYR A 150 9.91 7.42 -4.41
N THR A 151 9.89 6.59 -5.44
CA THR A 151 9.00 6.79 -6.60
C THR A 151 7.51 6.63 -6.24
N THR A 152 7.19 5.89 -5.16
CA THR A 152 5.83 5.83 -4.61
C THR A 152 5.44 7.18 -4.01
N GLN A 153 6.39 7.88 -3.38
CA GLN A 153 6.17 9.23 -2.86
C GLN A 153 5.92 10.23 -4.00
N GLU A 154 6.73 10.20 -5.05
CA GLU A 154 6.54 11.05 -6.24
C GLU A 154 5.20 10.78 -6.92
N TYR A 155 4.77 9.51 -7.00
CA TYR A 155 3.46 9.13 -7.51
C TYR A 155 2.32 9.76 -6.69
N PHE A 156 2.35 9.62 -5.36
CA PHE A 156 1.31 10.20 -4.51
C PHE A 156 1.35 11.73 -4.49
N GLN A 157 2.52 12.36 -4.58
CA GLN A 157 2.60 13.82 -4.68
C GLN A 157 1.89 14.36 -5.94
N ARG A 158 2.00 13.66 -7.06
CA ARG A 158 1.32 14.03 -8.32
C ARG A 158 -0.18 13.72 -8.30
N ASN A 159 -0.58 12.64 -7.63
CA ASN A 159 -1.94 12.09 -7.71
C ASN A 159 -2.77 12.24 -6.42
N LYS A 160 -2.25 12.94 -5.41
CA LYS A 160 -2.83 13.04 -4.05
C LYS A 160 -4.31 13.40 -4.06
N THR A 161 -4.68 14.45 -4.78
CA THR A 161 -6.06 14.95 -4.82
C THR A 161 -7.05 13.93 -5.37
N ASN A 162 -6.61 13.08 -6.31
CA ASN A 162 -7.47 12.07 -6.92
C ASN A 162 -7.49 10.77 -6.12
N ARG A 163 -6.33 10.31 -5.64
CA ARG A 163 -6.19 9.02 -4.93
C ARG A 163 -6.54 9.11 -3.45
N LEU A 164 -6.20 10.21 -2.79
CA LEU A 164 -6.37 10.43 -1.35
C LEU A 164 -7.15 11.74 -1.09
N PRO A 165 -8.39 11.85 -1.59
CA PRO A 165 -9.21 13.04 -1.34
C PRO A 165 -9.45 13.22 0.15
N GLY A 166 -9.29 14.45 0.66
CA GLY A 166 -9.50 14.77 2.07
C GLY A 166 -8.35 14.39 3.00
N ALA A 167 -7.27 13.77 2.51
CA ALA A 167 -6.16 13.31 3.35
C ALA A 167 -5.51 14.41 4.21
N GLU A 168 -5.40 15.63 3.67
CA GLU A 168 -4.86 16.76 4.44
C GLU A 168 -5.81 17.19 5.56
N ALA A 169 -7.12 17.19 5.29
CA ALA A 169 -8.12 17.55 6.27
C ALA A 169 -8.20 16.50 7.39
N LEU A 170 -8.13 15.21 7.04
CA LEU A 170 -8.07 14.11 8.00
C LEU A 170 -6.88 14.27 8.96
N VAL A 171 -5.68 14.40 8.40
CA VAL A 171 -4.45 14.54 9.20
C VAL A 171 -4.45 15.83 10.03
N ALA A 172 -4.95 16.94 9.47
CA ALA A 172 -5.04 18.19 10.21
C ALA A 172 -6.04 18.12 11.38
N ALA A 173 -7.19 17.48 11.18
CA ALA A 173 -8.21 17.31 12.22
C ALA A 173 -7.67 16.47 13.38
N ALA A 174 -7.03 15.34 13.08
CA ALA A 174 -6.45 14.47 14.10
C ALA A 174 -5.28 15.15 14.85
N CYS A 175 -4.37 15.84 14.16
CA CYS A 175 -3.35 16.65 14.83
C CYS A 175 -3.95 17.72 15.75
N GLY A 176 -5.09 18.31 15.36
CA GLY A 176 -5.84 19.26 16.17
C GLY A 176 -6.48 18.66 17.43
N LEU A 177 -6.83 17.36 17.41
CA LEU A 177 -7.28 16.61 18.58
C LEU A 177 -6.13 16.36 19.55
N TYR A 178 -4.98 15.88 19.05
CA TYR A 178 -3.77 15.69 19.87
C TYR A 178 -3.31 16.98 20.58
N ALA A 179 -3.35 18.12 19.89
CA ALA A 179 -2.96 19.40 20.49
C ALA A 179 -3.91 19.90 21.59
N LYS A 180 -5.11 19.32 21.72
CA LYS A 180 -6.11 19.67 22.72
C LYS A 180 -6.15 18.68 23.89
N ASP A 181 -5.45 17.56 23.80
CA ASP A 181 -5.38 16.56 24.86
C ASP A 181 -4.44 17.05 26.00
N PRO A 182 -4.94 17.25 27.23
CA PRO A 182 -4.14 17.71 28.37
C PRO A 182 -3.10 16.70 28.85
N VAL A 183 -3.07 15.46 28.33
CA VAL A 183 -2.03 14.47 28.64
C VAL A 183 -0.68 14.81 27.97
N PHE A 184 -0.68 15.63 26.92
CA PHE A 184 0.53 16.01 26.16
C PHE A 184 0.94 17.49 26.31
N LEU A 185 0.33 18.22 27.26
CA LEU A 185 0.69 19.58 27.69
C LEU A 185 1.24 19.58 29.11
#